data_AF-A0A6C0Q0F7-F1
#
_entry.id   AF-A0A6C0Q0F7-F1
#
_cell.length_a   1.000
_cell.length_b   1.000
_cell.length_c   1.000
_cell.angle_alpha   90.00
_cell.angle_beta   90.00
_cell.angle_gamma   90.00
#
_symmetry.space_group_name_H-M   'P 1'
#
loop_
_entity.id
_entity.type
_entity.pdbx_description
1 polymer ?
#
loop_
_entity_poly.entity_id
_entity_poly.type
_entity_poly.pdbx_seq_one_letter_code
_entity_poly.pdbx_strand_id
1 'polypeptide(L)'
;MNATTSAGAGGASRPFGPREFLLVLLRRMADHQPGLVEDARRELGAPLGEMREANRRWQAMVRSPRARGTLSRYRSVLGAPEATFPRQVGDLACEVLLWPVPLWPALRFEVTAAPGGGVWNEWLVRAPGEPGPELRTADDLRPWSCTVDEVARAFAPAVPMEGTAPTRWGLAFDVPGTGPCVAEFTWGLLQRWSPRT
;
A
#
# COMPACT_ATOMS: atom_id res chain seq x y z
N MET A 1 -43.30 -35.55 -14.29
CA MET A 1 -43.39 -34.07 -14.17
C MET A 1 -43.50 -33.72 -12.71
N ASN A 2 -42.43 -33.18 -12.10
CA ASN A 2 -42.44 -31.84 -11.52
C ASN A 2 -41.07 -31.57 -10.89
N ALA A 3 -40.46 -30.52 -11.43
CA ALA A 3 -39.20 -29.95 -11.02
C ALA A 3 -39.32 -29.40 -9.58
N THR A 4 -38.35 -29.73 -8.74
CA THR A 4 -38.09 -28.95 -7.53
C THR A 4 -36.95 -28.00 -7.85
N THR A 5 -37.33 -26.74 -7.90
CA THR A 5 -36.54 -25.54 -8.13
C THR A 5 -35.34 -25.46 -7.18
N SER A 6 -34.12 -25.43 -7.75
CA SER A 6 -32.93 -24.97 -7.03
C SER A 6 -33.09 -23.48 -6.70
N ALA A 7 -33.30 -23.18 -5.43
CA ALA A 7 -33.20 -21.82 -4.91
C ALA A 7 -31.74 -21.38 -4.99
N GLY A 8 -31.48 -20.36 -5.82
CA GLY A 8 -30.18 -19.73 -5.93
C GLY A 8 -29.72 -19.15 -4.60
N ALA A 9 -28.59 -19.63 -4.10
CA ALA A 9 -27.85 -18.97 -3.05
C ALA A 9 -27.33 -17.63 -3.58
N GLY A 10 -28.12 -16.57 -3.39
CA GLY A 10 -27.62 -15.20 -3.49
C GLY A 10 -26.55 -15.01 -2.42
N GLY A 11 -25.29 -15.20 -2.80
CA GLY A 11 -24.15 -15.10 -1.88
C GLY A 11 -24.12 -13.73 -1.22
N ALA A 12 -24.35 -13.69 0.09
CA ALA A 12 -24.11 -12.49 0.88
C ALA A 12 -22.68 -12.01 0.62
N SER A 13 -22.53 -10.80 0.08
CA SER A 13 -21.22 -10.24 -0.21
C SER A 13 -20.41 -10.17 1.09
N ARG A 14 -19.25 -10.82 1.14
CA ARG A 14 -18.36 -10.82 2.31
C ARG A 14 -18.13 -9.36 2.78
N PRO A 15 -18.13 -9.08 4.09
CA PRO A 15 -17.85 -7.75 4.59
C PRO A 15 -16.49 -7.26 4.08
N PHE A 16 -16.38 -5.96 3.80
CA PHE A 16 -15.13 -5.37 3.31
C PHE A 16 -14.21 -5.13 4.52
N GLY A 17 -13.13 -5.89 4.63
CA GLY A 17 -12.20 -5.79 5.74
C GLY A 17 -10.74 -5.69 5.31
N PRO A 18 -9.79 -6.00 6.22
CA PRO A 18 -8.36 -5.92 5.94
C PRO A 18 -7.92 -6.74 4.72
N ARG A 19 -8.46 -7.96 4.55
CA ARG A 19 -8.13 -8.81 3.40
C ARG A 19 -8.53 -8.16 2.08
N GLU A 20 -9.75 -7.63 1.99
CA GLU A 20 -10.23 -6.95 0.79
C GLU A 20 -9.43 -5.67 0.52
N PHE A 21 -8.98 -4.98 1.57
CA PHE A 21 -8.08 -3.84 1.44
C PHE A 21 -6.71 -4.25 0.87
N LEU A 22 -6.13 -5.38 1.27
CA LEU A 22 -4.90 -5.89 0.64
C LEU A 22 -5.07 -6.12 -0.86
N LEU A 23 -6.23 -6.60 -1.29
CA LEU A 23 -6.54 -6.74 -2.72
C LEU A 23 -6.62 -5.39 -3.46
N VAL A 24 -6.96 -4.30 -2.76
CA VAL A 24 -6.86 -2.93 -3.30
C VAL A 24 -5.41 -2.54 -3.52
N LEU A 25 -4.55 -2.80 -2.53
CA LEU A 25 -3.12 -2.51 -2.65
C LEU A 25 -2.51 -3.27 -3.84
N LEU A 26 -2.76 -4.58 -3.89
CA LEU A 26 -2.26 -5.50 -4.92
C LEU A 26 -2.73 -5.12 -6.32
N ARG A 27 -4.00 -4.73 -6.50
CA ARG A 27 -4.48 -4.31 -7.83
C ARG A 27 -3.70 -3.13 -8.37
N ARG A 28 -3.29 -2.19 -7.52
CA ARG A 28 -2.51 -1.04 -7.94
C ARG A 28 -1.08 -1.43 -8.30
N MET A 29 -0.48 -2.31 -7.51
CA MET A 29 0.86 -2.85 -7.78
C MET A 29 0.90 -3.72 -9.05
N ALA A 30 -0.22 -4.33 -9.45
CA ALA A 30 -0.31 -5.16 -10.66
C ALA A 30 -0.02 -4.40 -11.95
N ASP A 31 -0.11 -3.06 -11.93
CA ASP A 31 0.27 -2.21 -13.06
C ASP A 31 1.78 -2.29 -13.35
N HIS A 32 2.60 -2.68 -12.36
CA HIS A 32 4.06 -2.82 -12.47
C HIS A 32 4.54 -4.27 -12.26
N GLN A 33 3.92 -5.00 -11.32
CA GLN A 33 4.38 -6.31 -10.85
C GLN A 33 3.27 -7.37 -10.95
N PRO A 34 2.76 -7.70 -12.15
CA PRO A 34 1.63 -8.62 -12.31
C PRO A 34 1.93 -10.03 -11.79
N GLY A 35 3.16 -10.53 -11.94
CA GLY A 35 3.58 -11.85 -11.46
C GLY A 35 3.55 -11.96 -9.93
N LEU A 36 4.22 -11.03 -9.23
CA LEU A 36 4.22 -11.00 -7.75
C LEU A 36 2.81 -10.83 -7.17
N VAL A 37 1.96 -10.05 -7.85
CA VAL A 37 0.55 -9.91 -7.45
C VAL A 37 -0.22 -11.21 -7.63
N GLU A 38 0.03 -11.97 -8.68
CA GLU A 38 -0.60 -13.27 -8.85
C GLU A 38 -0.26 -14.22 -7.71
N ASP A 39 1.02 -14.29 -7.34
CA ASP A 39 1.50 -15.14 -6.24
C ASP A 39 0.91 -14.72 -4.89
N ALA A 40 0.99 -13.43 -4.55
CA ALA A 40 0.39 -12.90 -3.33
C ALA A 40 -1.13 -13.12 -3.26
N ARG A 41 -1.82 -13.01 -4.39
CA ARG A 41 -3.26 -13.25 -4.46
C ARG A 41 -3.59 -14.73 -4.23
N ARG A 42 -2.74 -15.65 -4.73
CA ARG A 42 -2.87 -17.10 -4.48
C ARG A 42 -2.64 -17.43 -3.00
N GLU A 43 -1.65 -16.81 -2.36
CA GLU A 43 -1.41 -16.93 -0.92
C GLU A 43 -2.62 -16.49 -0.09
N LEU A 44 -3.27 -15.39 -0.49
CA LEU A 44 -4.50 -14.89 0.14
C LEU A 44 -5.76 -15.71 -0.20
N GLY A 45 -5.64 -16.77 -1.01
CA GLY A 45 -6.75 -17.59 -1.48
C GLY A 45 -7.81 -16.81 -2.26
N ALA A 46 -7.44 -15.67 -2.86
CA ALA A 46 -8.37 -14.81 -3.57
C ALA A 46 -8.37 -15.18 -5.06
N PRO A 47 -9.49 -15.41 -5.75
CA PRO A 47 -9.58 -15.46 -7.22
C PRO A 47 -9.43 -14.07 -7.86
N LEU A 48 -9.17 -14.01 -9.18
CA LEU A 48 -8.92 -12.75 -9.89
C LEU A 48 -10.14 -11.81 -9.82
N GLY A 49 -11.35 -12.40 -9.86
CA GLY A 49 -12.61 -11.67 -9.73
C GLY A 49 -12.75 -10.95 -8.39
N GLU A 50 -12.28 -11.54 -7.29
CA GLU A 50 -12.34 -10.91 -5.96
C GLU A 50 -11.48 -9.65 -5.90
N MET A 51 -10.30 -9.65 -6.52
CA MET A 51 -9.45 -8.45 -6.54
C MET A 51 -10.12 -7.30 -7.29
N ARG A 52 -10.73 -7.58 -8.45
CA ARG A 52 -11.49 -6.56 -9.21
C ARG A 52 -12.69 -6.05 -8.41
N GLU A 53 -13.40 -6.95 -7.75
CA GLU A 53 -14.56 -6.61 -6.93
C GLU A 53 -14.19 -5.76 -5.71
N ALA A 54 -13.11 -6.10 -5.01
CA ALA A 54 -12.60 -5.32 -3.89
C ALA A 54 -12.26 -3.89 -4.33
N ASN A 55 -11.59 -3.74 -5.47
CA ASN A 55 -11.26 -2.41 -6.00
C ASN A 55 -12.51 -1.61 -6.40
N ARG A 56 -13.50 -2.27 -7.01
CA ARG A 56 -14.79 -1.63 -7.32
C ARG A 56 -15.48 -1.09 -6.07
N ARG A 57 -15.56 -1.92 -5.02
CA ARG A 57 -16.16 -1.54 -3.72
C ARG A 57 -15.39 -0.41 -3.04
N TRP A 58 -14.05 -0.48 -3.06
CA TRP A 58 -13.20 0.59 -2.52
C TRP A 58 -13.42 1.92 -3.23
N GLN A 59 -13.41 1.93 -4.55
CA GLN A 59 -13.65 3.14 -5.34
C GLN A 59 -15.05 3.72 -5.11
N ALA A 60 -16.07 2.87 -4.92
CA ALA A 60 -17.40 3.33 -4.52
C ALA A 60 -17.39 3.98 -3.12
N MET A 61 -16.66 3.42 -2.15
CA MET A 61 -16.51 4.03 -0.82
C MET A 61 -15.76 5.36 -0.85
N VAL A 62 -14.73 5.50 -1.70
CA VAL A 62 -13.95 6.74 -1.85
C VAL A 62 -14.78 7.85 -2.48
N ARG A 63 -15.61 7.54 -3.47
CA ARG A 63 -16.43 8.52 -4.21
C ARG A 63 -17.77 8.86 -3.56
N SER A 64 -18.14 8.18 -2.48
CA SER A 64 -19.44 8.39 -1.84
C SER A 64 -19.55 9.81 -1.26
N PRO A 65 -20.58 10.60 -1.63
CA PRO A 65 -20.82 11.93 -1.05
C PRO A 65 -21.11 11.89 0.45
N ARG A 66 -21.54 10.72 0.95
CA ARG A 66 -21.80 10.45 2.37
C ARG A 66 -20.59 9.82 3.07
N ALA A 67 -19.44 9.75 2.41
CA ALA A 67 -18.26 9.15 3.01
C ALA A 67 -17.87 9.93 4.26
N ARG A 68 -17.71 9.21 5.37
CA ARG A 68 -16.99 9.74 6.54
C ARG A 68 -15.57 10.10 6.08
N GLY A 69 -14.92 11.07 6.72
CA GLY A 69 -13.58 11.56 6.34
C GLY A 69 -12.56 10.42 6.14
N THR A 70 -11.52 10.65 5.34
CA THR A 70 -10.61 9.60 4.86
C THR A 70 -10.06 8.70 5.97
N LEU A 71 -9.65 9.27 7.10
CA LEU A 71 -9.20 8.50 8.26
C LEU A 71 -10.28 7.57 8.84
N SER A 72 -11.54 8.04 8.91
CA SER A 72 -12.66 7.22 9.40
C SER A 72 -12.94 6.03 8.49
N ARG A 73 -12.70 6.14 7.18
CA ARG A 73 -12.83 5.01 6.25
C ARG A 73 -11.76 3.95 6.52
N TYR A 74 -10.51 4.36 6.76
CA TYR A 74 -9.45 3.42 7.15
C TYR A 74 -9.77 2.70 8.45
N ARG A 75 -10.16 3.42 9.51
CA ARG A 75 -10.59 2.81 10.79
C ARG A 75 -11.77 1.85 10.60
N SER A 76 -12.72 2.17 9.72
CA SER A 76 -13.88 1.32 9.46
C SER A 76 -13.53 0.02 8.72
N VAL A 77 -12.53 0.06 7.83
CA VAL A 77 -12.13 -1.09 6.99
C VAL A 77 -11.07 -1.95 7.67
N LEU A 78 -10.11 -1.30 8.34
CA LEU A 78 -8.95 -1.96 8.94
C LEU A 78 -9.14 -2.26 10.44
N GLY A 79 -10.18 -1.70 11.06
CA GLY A 79 -10.42 -1.81 12.49
C GLY A 79 -9.55 -0.85 13.31
N ALA A 80 -9.33 -1.19 14.58
CA ALA A 80 -8.46 -0.42 15.45
C ALA A 80 -6.99 -0.51 14.96
N PRO A 81 -6.24 0.60 14.94
CA PRO A 81 -4.82 0.56 14.65
C PRO A 81 -4.07 -0.21 15.75
N GLU A 82 -2.96 -0.85 15.37
CA GLU A 82 -2.03 -1.48 16.31
C GLU A 82 -1.31 -0.43 17.16
N ALA A 83 -0.95 0.70 16.55
CA ALA A 83 -0.32 1.81 17.23
C ALA A 83 -0.83 3.16 16.69
N THR A 84 -0.92 4.13 17.59
CA THR A 84 -1.22 5.53 17.26
C THR A 84 -0.27 6.43 18.04
N PHE A 85 0.38 7.38 17.36
CA PHE A 85 1.29 8.31 18.01
C PHE A 85 1.37 9.66 17.27
N PRO A 86 1.71 10.77 17.96
CA PRO A 86 1.88 12.05 17.31
C PRO A 86 3.19 12.11 16.52
N ARG A 87 3.19 12.82 15.39
CA ARG A 87 4.40 13.17 14.61
C ARG A 87 4.34 14.64 14.22
N GLN A 88 5.42 15.37 14.49
CA GLN A 88 5.56 16.74 14.02
C GLN A 88 6.08 16.74 12.58
N VAL A 89 5.38 17.43 11.69
CA VAL A 89 5.80 17.65 10.30
C VAL A 89 5.83 19.15 10.05
N GLY A 90 7.02 19.75 10.12
CA GLY A 90 7.14 21.20 10.24
C GLY A 90 6.44 21.69 11.51
N ASP A 91 5.53 22.64 11.36
CA ASP A 91 4.74 23.21 12.47
C ASP A 91 3.42 22.46 12.72
N LEU A 92 3.17 21.36 12.01
CA LEU A 92 1.90 20.63 12.08
C LEU A 92 2.03 19.36 12.91
N ALA A 93 1.18 19.28 13.94
CA ALA A 93 1.00 18.10 14.77
C ALA A 93 0.07 17.11 14.06
N CYS A 94 0.65 16.08 13.47
CA CYS A 94 -0.07 15.00 12.79
C CYS A 94 -0.25 13.79 13.72
N GLU A 95 -1.32 13.03 13.50
CA GLU A 95 -1.53 11.71 14.10
C GLU A 95 -1.08 10.63 13.12
N VAL A 96 -0.21 9.73 13.55
CA VAL A 96 0.23 8.56 12.78
C VAL A 96 -0.46 7.33 13.31
N LEU A 97 -1.03 6.54 12.42
CA LEU A 97 -1.75 5.30 12.75
C LEU A 97 -1.15 4.15 11.94
N LEU A 98 -0.88 3.04 12.61
CA LEU A 98 -0.29 1.84 12.01
C LEU A 98 -1.28 0.68 12.08
N TRP A 99 -1.50 0.00 10.96
CA TRP A 99 -2.24 -1.26 10.91
C TRP A 99 -1.35 -2.42 10.45
N PRO A 100 -1.56 -3.63 10.99
CA PRO A 100 -0.89 -4.81 10.52
C PRO A 100 -1.30 -5.13 9.08
N VAL A 101 -0.35 -5.70 8.33
CA VAL A 101 -0.57 -6.11 6.94
C VAL A 101 -0.23 -7.60 6.85
N PRO A 102 -1.19 -8.52 6.97
CA PRO A 102 -0.92 -9.96 7.05
C PRO A 102 -0.05 -10.54 5.93
N LEU A 103 -0.14 -9.99 4.70
CA LEU A 103 0.70 -10.41 3.58
C LEU A 103 2.18 -10.01 3.73
N TRP A 104 2.45 -8.94 4.48
CA TRP A 104 3.80 -8.47 4.76
C TRP A 104 3.96 -8.26 6.27
N PRO A 105 4.22 -9.33 7.06
CA PRO A 105 4.23 -9.26 8.53
C PRO A 105 5.21 -8.24 9.11
N ALA A 106 6.33 -8.01 8.42
CA ALA A 106 7.34 -7.02 8.81
C ALA A 106 6.99 -5.57 8.39
N LEU A 107 5.85 -5.35 7.74
CA LEU A 107 5.38 -4.02 7.33
C LEU A 107 4.12 -3.61 8.09
N ARG A 108 3.86 -2.31 8.09
CA ARG A 108 2.61 -1.70 8.54
C ARG A 108 2.05 -0.79 7.46
N PHE A 109 0.73 -0.71 7.39
CA PHE A 109 0.09 0.35 6.64
C PHE A 109 -0.02 1.58 7.55
N GLU A 110 0.77 2.59 7.26
CA GLU A 110 0.80 3.87 7.95
C GLU A 110 -0.17 4.85 7.29
N VAL A 111 -1.04 5.46 8.09
CA VAL A 111 -1.79 6.66 7.71
C VAL A 111 -1.30 7.81 8.59
N THR A 112 -0.75 8.85 7.96
CA THR A 112 -0.46 10.11 8.63
C THR A 112 -1.63 11.07 8.37
N ALA A 113 -2.33 11.47 9.44
CA ALA A 113 -3.46 12.36 9.41
C ALA A 113 -3.11 13.74 9.99
N ALA A 114 -3.44 14.79 9.26
CA ALA A 114 -3.37 16.16 9.74
C ALA A 114 -4.53 16.47 10.71
N PRO A 115 -4.44 17.58 11.46
CA PRO A 115 -5.56 18.08 12.25
C PRO A 115 -6.85 18.16 11.41
N GLY A 116 -7.97 17.69 11.98
CA GLY A 116 -9.25 17.58 11.26
C GLY A 116 -9.44 16.29 10.46
N GLY A 117 -8.49 15.36 10.48
CA GLY A 117 -8.64 14.00 9.93
C GLY A 117 -8.41 13.88 8.41
N GLY A 118 -7.85 14.93 7.79
CA GLY A 118 -7.32 14.87 6.43
C GLY A 118 -6.09 13.97 6.40
N VAL A 119 -6.00 13.06 5.42
CA VAL A 119 -4.85 12.15 5.28
C VAL A 119 -3.80 12.81 4.41
N TRP A 120 -2.60 12.95 4.94
CA TRP A 120 -1.43 13.48 4.25
C TRP A 120 -0.64 12.38 3.55
N ASN A 121 -0.52 11.22 4.20
CA ASN A 121 0.22 10.11 3.64
C ASN A 121 -0.40 8.76 4.00
N GLU A 122 -0.25 7.78 3.11
CA GLU A 122 -0.84 6.44 3.20
C GLU A 122 0.07 5.38 2.56
N TRP A 123 1.04 4.87 3.32
CA TRP A 123 2.13 4.01 2.81
C TRP A 123 2.30 2.73 3.61
N LEU A 124 2.90 1.74 2.97
CA LEU A 124 3.55 0.62 3.62
C LEU A 124 4.91 1.09 4.15
N VAL A 125 5.11 0.94 5.46
CA VAL A 125 6.34 1.28 6.17
C VAL A 125 6.88 0.04 6.88
N ARG A 126 8.17 0.01 7.19
CA ARG A 126 8.75 -1.02 8.05
C ARG A 126 8.08 -0.95 9.42
N ALA A 127 7.66 -2.09 9.96
CA ALA A 127 7.09 -2.12 11.29
C ALA A 127 8.13 -1.64 12.32
N PRO A 128 7.74 -0.86 13.35
CA PRO A 128 8.67 -0.40 14.37
C PRO A 128 9.43 -1.58 15.01
N GLY A 129 10.77 -1.50 15.04
CA GLY A 129 11.63 -2.54 15.61
C GLY A 129 11.99 -3.68 14.65
N GLU A 130 11.31 -3.82 13.50
CA GLU A 130 11.70 -4.78 12.48
C GLU A 130 12.92 -4.28 11.68
N PRO A 131 13.91 -5.15 11.41
CA PRO A 131 15.05 -4.76 10.58
C PRO A 131 14.60 -4.49 9.14
N GLY A 132 15.11 -3.39 8.57
CA GLY A 132 14.99 -3.12 7.15
C GLY A 132 16.01 -3.91 6.33
N PRO A 133 15.88 -3.97 5.00
CA PRO A 133 16.87 -4.57 4.13
C PRO A 133 18.17 -3.76 4.15
N GLU A 134 19.31 -4.44 4.02
CA GLU A 134 20.60 -3.80 3.79
C GLU A 134 20.72 -3.47 2.29
N LEU A 135 20.55 -2.20 1.93
CA LEU A 135 20.66 -1.74 0.54
C LEU A 135 22.05 -1.14 0.32
N ARG A 136 22.87 -1.78 -0.53
CA ARG A 136 24.23 -1.35 -0.86
C ARG A 136 24.44 -1.17 -2.34
N THR A 137 23.81 -2.00 -3.17
CA THR A 137 23.93 -1.98 -4.62
C THR A 137 22.55 -1.98 -5.28
N ALA A 138 22.54 -1.84 -6.60
CA ALA A 138 21.29 -1.83 -7.34
C ALA A 138 20.59 -3.22 -7.35
N ASP A 139 21.35 -4.30 -7.12
CA ASP A 139 20.81 -5.66 -7.03
C ASP A 139 19.96 -5.88 -5.77
N ASP A 140 20.17 -5.07 -4.73
CA ASP A 140 19.39 -5.13 -3.49
C ASP A 140 17.97 -4.55 -3.68
N LEU A 141 17.78 -3.71 -4.70
CA LEU A 141 16.52 -3.03 -5.07
C LEU A 141 15.56 -3.96 -5.82
N ARG A 142 15.21 -5.06 -5.17
CA ARG A 142 14.20 -6.00 -5.69
C ARG A 142 12.78 -5.48 -5.43
N PRO A 143 11.84 -5.66 -6.37
CA PRO A 143 10.45 -5.28 -6.14
C PRO A 143 9.91 -5.84 -4.82
N TRP A 144 9.23 -4.99 -4.06
CA TRP A 144 8.64 -5.26 -2.75
C TRP A 144 9.60 -5.52 -1.59
N SER A 145 10.92 -5.43 -1.80
CA SER A 145 11.89 -5.68 -0.71
C SER A 145 12.03 -4.50 0.25
N CYS A 146 11.92 -3.27 -0.25
CA CYS A 146 12.21 -2.05 0.50
C CYS A 146 11.15 -0.95 0.32
N THR A 147 11.07 -0.09 1.33
CA THR A 147 10.21 1.10 1.34
C THR A 147 10.92 2.33 0.77
N VAL A 148 10.15 3.35 0.43
CA VAL A 148 10.69 4.65 -0.02
C VAL A 148 11.67 5.26 0.99
N ASP A 149 11.36 5.19 2.28
CA ASP A 149 12.22 5.71 3.35
C ASP A 149 13.53 4.91 3.48
N GLU A 150 13.47 3.60 3.27
CA GLU A 150 14.65 2.72 3.30
C GLU A 150 15.60 3.05 2.15
N VAL A 151 15.08 3.25 0.93
CA VAL A 151 15.87 3.67 -0.23
C VAL A 151 16.44 5.08 -0.04
N ALA A 152 15.60 6.03 0.39
CA ALA A 152 16.02 7.42 0.58
C ALA A 152 17.15 7.57 1.62
N ARG A 153 17.12 6.73 2.66
CA ARG A 153 18.19 6.67 3.68
C ARG A 153 19.45 5.98 3.18
N ALA A 154 19.31 4.86 2.47
CA ALA A 154 20.46 4.06 2.03
C ALA A 154 21.28 4.77 0.93
N PHE A 155 20.60 5.48 0.03
CA PHE A 155 21.21 6.14 -1.13
C PHE A 155 21.06 7.66 -1.05
N ALA A 156 21.40 8.23 0.10
CA ALA A 156 21.37 9.69 0.28
C ALA A 156 22.50 10.37 -0.53
N PRO A 157 22.25 11.56 -1.12
CA PRO A 157 20.98 12.29 -1.11
C PRO A 157 19.95 11.70 -2.09
N ALA A 158 18.70 11.63 -1.65
CA ALA A 158 17.58 11.22 -2.49
C ALA A 158 16.62 12.39 -2.71
N VAL A 159 16.12 12.53 -3.94
CA VAL A 159 15.24 13.62 -4.37
C VAL A 159 13.86 13.06 -4.71
N PRO A 160 12.81 13.44 -3.96
CA PRO A 160 11.45 13.05 -4.29
C PRO A 160 11.03 13.52 -5.68
N MET A 161 10.28 12.68 -6.38
CA MET A 161 9.71 12.98 -7.69
C MET A 161 8.21 12.72 -7.69
N GLU A 162 7.47 13.51 -8.46
CA GLU A 162 6.03 13.30 -8.62
C GLU A 162 5.76 11.93 -9.25
N GLY A 163 4.85 11.17 -8.64
CA GLY A 163 4.43 9.88 -9.15
C GLY A 163 3.53 10.02 -10.38
N THR A 164 3.52 9.01 -11.23
CA THR A 164 2.73 9.02 -12.48
C THR A 164 1.22 8.94 -12.28
N ALA A 165 0.75 8.68 -11.06
CA ALA A 165 -0.66 8.59 -10.71
C ALA A 165 -0.86 8.56 -9.17
N PRO A 166 -2.09 8.65 -8.64
CA PRO A 166 -2.33 8.59 -7.20
C PRO A 166 -1.70 7.35 -6.57
N THR A 167 -1.15 7.53 -5.37
CA THR A 167 -0.45 6.52 -4.54
C THR A 167 0.84 5.96 -5.14
N ARG A 168 1.29 6.50 -6.27
CA ARG A 168 2.62 6.29 -6.82
C ARG A 168 3.55 7.40 -6.38
N TRP A 169 4.81 7.05 -6.19
CA TRP A 169 5.86 7.99 -5.79
C TRP A 169 7.12 7.69 -6.56
N GLY A 170 7.87 8.72 -6.97
CA GLY A 170 9.18 8.57 -7.58
C GLY A 170 10.28 9.04 -6.63
N LEU A 171 11.46 8.46 -6.78
CA LEU A 171 12.66 8.87 -6.03
C LEU A 171 13.87 8.81 -6.96
N ALA A 172 14.60 9.92 -7.10
CA ALA A 172 15.92 9.95 -7.73
C ALA A 172 17.01 9.84 -6.67
N PHE A 173 18.06 9.07 -6.94
CA PHE A 173 19.18 8.83 -6.03
C PHE A 173 20.38 8.30 -6.81
N ASP A 174 21.55 8.26 -6.18
CA ASP A 174 22.77 7.68 -6.74
C ASP A 174 23.09 6.33 -6.10
N VAL A 175 23.31 5.32 -6.94
CA VAL A 175 23.69 3.99 -6.47
C VAL A 175 25.18 3.74 -6.73
N PRO A 176 25.97 3.35 -5.72
CA PRO A 176 27.38 3.01 -5.91
C PRO A 176 27.62 2.00 -7.05
N GLY A 177 28.53 2.33 -7.96
CA GLY A 177 28.89 1.50 -9.11
C GLY A 177 27.88 1.48 -10.26
N THR A 178 26.65 1.96 -10.05
CA THR A 178 25.61 2.08 -11.11
C THR A 178 25.43 3.52 -11.57
N GLY A 179 25.57 4.49 -10.66
CA GLY A 179 25.37 5.91 -10.92
C GLY A 179 23.92 6.36 -10.67
N PRO A 180 23.49 7.47 -11.31
CA PRO A 180 22.16 8.04 -11.12
C PRO A 180 21.06 7.05 -11.47
N CYS A 181 20.06 6.95 -10.60
CA CYS A 181 18.92 6.04 -10.73
C CYS A 181 17.60 6.74 -10.39
N VAL A 182 16.50 6.16 -10.86
CA VAL A 182 15.14 6.50 -10.44
C VAL A 182 14.41 5.23 -10.04
N ALA A 183 13.72 5.28 -8.90
CA ALA A 183 12.81 4.21 -8.46
C ALA A 183 11.37 4.69 -8.41
N GLU A 184 10.46 3.78 -8.72
CA GLU A 184 9.02 3.97 -8.62
C GLU A 184 8.45 3.09 -7.50
N PHE A 185 7.64 3.71 -6.66
CA PHE A 185 6.98 3.08 -5.51
C PHE A 185 5.48 3.14 -5.71
N THR A 186 4.78 2.18 -5.13
CA THR A 186 3.32 2.16 -5.03
C THR A 186 2.97 1.83 -3.59
N TRP A 187 2.13 2.66 -2.96
CA TRP A 187 1.89 2.60 -1.51
C TRP A 187 3.20 2.63 -0.70
N GLY A 188 4.21 3.39 -1.14
CA GLY A 188 5.52 3.47 -0.46
C GLY A 188 6.42 2.24 -0.61
N LEU A 189 5.99 1.18 -1.29
CA LEU A 189 6.77 -0.05 -1.51
C LEU A 189 7.37 -0.09 -2.92
N LEU A 190 8.65 -0.46 -3.04
CA LEU A 190 9.38 -0.44 -4.31
C LEU A 190 8.71 -1.32 -5.36
N GLN A 191 8.46 -0.78 -6.56
CA GLN A 191 7.92 -1.54 -7.68
C GLN A 191 8.98 -1.82 -8.74
N ARG A 192 9.78 -0.82 -9.11
CA ARG A 192 10.86 -0.97 -10.09
C ARG A 192 11.84 0.18 -9.96
N TRP A 193 12.98 0.05 -10.61
CA TRP A 193 13.95 1.12 -10.76
C TRP A 193 14.63 1.02 -12.13
N SER A 194 15.29 2.10 -12.52
CA SER A 194 16.11 2.16 -13.72
C SER A 194 17.24 3.17 -13.54
N PRO A 195 18.41 2.94 -14.18
CA PRO A 195 19.41 3.98 -14.34
C PRO A 195 18.80 5.21 -15.03
N ARG A 196 19.26 6.39 -14.64
CA ARG A 196 18.90 7.66 -15.27
C ARG A 196 20.03 8.01 -16.24
N THR A 197 19.74 7.93 -17.54
CA THR A 197 20.65 8.34 -18.61
C THR A 197 20.89 9.84 -18.63
#